data_AF-A0A1F5H2L5-F1
#
_entry.id   AF-A0A1F5H2L5-F1
#
_cell.length_a   1.000
_cell.length_b   1.000
_cell.length_c   1.000
_cell.angle_alpha   90.00
_cell.angle_beta   90.00
_cell.angle_gamma   90.00
#
_symmetry.space_group_name_H-M   'P 1'
#
loop_
_entity.id
_entity.type
_entity.pdbx_description
1 polymer ?
#
loop_
_entity_poly.entity_id
_entity_poly.type
_entity_poly.pdbx_seq_one_letter_code
_entity_poly.pdbx_strand_id
1 'polypeptide(L)'
;MREIQTKAQKLRDLKKRLKELEEVKLKEALAKYGQAYQESTSNWNENAAWELADEEVSVLRAMITGIKTEIKNLKHPPSPAPTNDPPSGENSK
;
A
#
# COMPACT_ATOMS: atom_id res chain seq x y z
N MET A 1 16.55 0.86 24.67
CA MET A 1 15.16 0.54 25.05
C MET A 1 14.39 0.27 23.77
N ARG A 2 13.70 -0.88 23.63
CA ARG A 2 12.76 -1.10 22.53
C ARG A 2 11.44 -0.44 22.95
N GLU A 3 11.05 0.65 22.31
CA GLU A 3 9.75 1.28 22.56
C GLU A 3 8.65 0.28 22.18
N ILE A 4 7.88 -0.17 23.16
CA ILE A 4 6.68 -0.97 22.92
C ILE A 4 5.63 0.00 22.36
N GLN A 5 5.62 0.16 21.05
CA GLN A 5 4.67 1.02 20.37
C GLN A 5 3.27 0.40 20.52
N THR A 6 2.36 1.11 21.19
CA THR A 6 0.99 0.63 21.37
C THR A 6 0.27 0.55 20.03
N LYS A 7 -0.71 -0.35 19.91
CA LYS A 7 -1.56 -0.49 18.71
C LYS A 7 -2.16 0.85 18.25
N ALA A 8 -2.56 1.69 19.20
CA ALA A 8 -3.10 3.03 18.93
C ALA A 8 -2.04 3.97 18.34
N GLN A 9 -0.81 3.94 18.86
CA GLN A 9 0.30 4.74 18.34
C GLN A 9 0.67 4.29 16.92
N LYS A 10 0.79 2.98 16.69
CA LYS A 10 1.05 2.42 15.35
C LYS A 10 -0.02 2.82 14.34
N LEU A 11 -1.30 2.77 14.73
CA LEU A 11 -2.41 3.22 13.88
C LEU A 11 -2.35 4.72 13.56
N ARG A 12 -1.95 5.57 14.51
CA ARG A 12 -1.78 7.01 14.26
C ARG A 12 -0.66 7.27 13.26
N ASP A 13 0.47 6.59 13.44
CA ASP A 13 1.65 6.76 12.58
C ASP A 13 1.36 6.27 11.15
N LEU A 14 0.72 5.11 11.00
CA LEU A 14 0.29 4.59 9.70
C LEU A 14 -0.70 5.53 9.00
N LYS A 15 -1.66 6.11 9.72
CA LYS A 15 -2.60 7.10 9.15
C LYS A 15 -1.89 8.39 8.74
N LYS A 16 -0.94 8.87 9.53
CA LYS A 16 -0.15 10.07 9.18
C LYS A 16 0.65 9.81 7.91
N ARG A 17 1.33 8.66 7.84
CA ARG A 17 2.10 8.26 6.66
C ARG A 17 1.24 8.02 5.43
N LEU A 18 0.05 7.44 5.61
CA LEU A 18 -0.94 7.29 4.55
C LEU A 18 -1.34 8.65 3.98
N LYS A 19 -1.67 9.62 4.85
CA LYS A 19 -2.03 10.97 4.45
C LYS A 19 -0.91 11.67 3.69
N GLU A 20 0.33 11.55 4.17
CA GLU A 20 1.50 12.13 3.49
C GLU A 20 1.71 11.51 2.09
N LEU A 21 1.60 10.18 1.98
CA LEU A 21 1.72 9.50 0.69
C LEU A 21 0.61 9.89 -0.28
N GLU A 22 -0.64 9.99 0.17
CA GLU A 22 -1.79 10.31 -0.68
C GLU A 22 -1.87 11.80 -1.04
N GLU A 23 -1.66 12.70 -0.08
CA GLU A 23 -1.91 14.12 -0.26
C GLU A 23 -0.69 14.89 -0.77
N VAL A 24 0.51 14.39 -0.52
CA VAL A 24 1.75 15.05 -0.94
C VAL A 24 2.38 14.25 -2.06
N LYS A 25 2.94 13.07 -1.74
CA LYS A 25 3.81 12.35 -2.69
C LYS A 25 3.09 11.89 -3.95
N LEU A 26 1.90 11.31 -3.81
CA LEU A 26 1.11 10.85 -4.95
C LEU A 26 0.64 12.02 -5.81
N LYS A 27 0.24 13.15 -5.20
CA LYS A 27 -0.16 14.34 -5.97
C LYS A 27 1.01 14.95 -6.73
N GLU A 28 2.18 15.03 -6.10
CA GLU A 28 3.41 15.51 -6.74
C GLU A 28 3.82 14.60 -7.90
N ALA A 29 3.81 13.28 -7.72
CA ALA A 29 4.13 12.32 -8.77
C ALA A 29 3.12 12.40 -9.94
N LEU A 30 1.83 12.54 -9.65
CA LEU A 30 0.79 12.74 -10.66
C LEU A 30 0.95 14.07 -11.41
N ALA A 31 1.40 15.13 -10.72
CA ALA A 31 1.68 16.42 -11.35
C ALA A 31 2.86 16.30 -12.31
N LYS A 32 3.96 15.65 -11.91
CA LYS A 32 5.12 15.38 -12.78
C LYS A 32 4.73 14.52 -13.98
N TYR A 33 3.94 13.47 -13.76
CA TYR A 33 3.40 12.63 -14.83
C TYR A 33 2.61 13.45 -15.85
N GLY A 34 1.73 14.34 -15.38
CA GLY A 34 0.94 15.23 -16.23
C GLY A 34 1.81 16.24 -16.99
N GLN A 35 2.82 16.82 -16.34
CA GLN A 35 3.77 17.74 -16.99
C GLN A 35 4.59 17.04 -18.06
N ALA A 36 5.17 15.88 -17.74
CA ALA A 36 5.95 15.09 -18.68
C ALA A 36 5.10 14.68 -19.89
N TYR A 37 3.83 14.33 -19.68
CA TYR A 37 2.89 14.05 -20.77
C TYR A 37 2.62 15.28 -21.67
N GLN A 38 2.43 16.46 -21.07
CA GLN A 38 2.17 17.70 -21.82
C GLN A 38 3.39 18.20 -22.61
N GLU A 39 4.59 18.09 -22.03
CA GLU A 39 5.86 18.47 -22.68
C GLU A 39 6.21 17.54 -23.84
N SER A 40 5.77 16.28 -23.75
CA SER A 40 5.95 15.27 -24.77
C SER A 40 4.92 15.46 -25.89
N THR A 41 5.22 16.37 -26.80
CA THR A 41 4.33 16.80 -27.88
C THR A 41 3.74 15.65 -28.72
N SER A 42 4.40 14.48 -28.78
CA SER A 42 3.86 13.22 -29.36
C SER A 42 4.57 11.92 -28.92
N ASN A 43 5.79 11.98 -28.36
CA ASN A 43 6.58 10.80 -27.96
C ASN A 43 6.63 10.61 -26.43
N TRP A 44 5.49 10.77 -25.74
CA TRP A 44 5.44 10.66 -24.27
C TRP A 44 5.85 9.28 -23.77
N ASN A 45 5.60 8.25 -24.57
CA ASN A 45 5.97 6.86 -24.32
C ASN A 45 7.48 6.59 -24.43
N GLU A 46 8.25 7.51 -25.03
CA GLU A 46 9.72 7.45 -25.09
C GLU A 46 10.37 8.48 -24.16
N ASN A 47 9.56 9.29 -23.46
CA ASN A 47 10.07 10.28 -22.54
C ASN A 47 10.43 9.61 -21.20
N ALA A 48 11.73 9.52 -20.93
CA ALA A 48 12.25 8.99 -19.68
C ALA A 48 11.70 9.69 -18.42
N ALA A 49 11.34 10.98 -18.51
CA ALA A 49 10.71 11.69 -17.40
C ALA A 49 9.27 11.22 -17.16
N TRP A 50 8.55 10.84 -18.22
CA TRP A 50 7.21 10.27 -18.10
C TRP A 50 7.25 8.86 -17.52
N GLU A 51 8.15 8.00 -18.02
CA GLU A 51 8.33 6.63 -17.53
C GLU A 51 8.72 6.62 -16.05
N LEU A 52 9.69 7.45 -15.65
CA LEU A 52 10.09 7.58 -14.26
C LEU A 52 8.93 8.05 -13.36
N ALA A 53 8.11 8.99 -13.84
CA ALA A 53 6.97 9.48 -13.09
C ALA A 53 5.86 8.41 -12.97
N ASP A 54 5.63 7.60 -14.01
CA ASP A 54 4.67 6.49 -13.97
C ASP A 54 5.10 5.39 -12.99
N GLU A 55 6.39 5.03 -13.00
CA GLU A 55 6.97 4.11 -12.03
C GLU A 55 6.83 4.64 -10.59
N GLU A 56 7.14 5.93 -10.37
CA GLU A 56 6.99 6.58 -9.07
C GLU A 56 5.52 6.53 -8.59
N VAL A 57 4.56 6.81 -9.46
CA VAL A 57 3.11 6.69 -9.17
C VAL A 57 2.74 5.26 -8.80
N SER A 58 3.23 4.27 -9.56
CA SER A 58 2.95 2.85 -9.33
C SER A 58 3.48 2.37 -7.98
N VAL A 59 4.72 2.73 -7.63
CA VAL A 59 5.32 2.43 -6.33
C VAL A 59 4.52 3.07 -5.20
N LEU A 60 4.16 4.36 -5.33
CA LEU A 60 3.39 5.06 -4.30
C LEU A 60 2.01 4.43 -4.08
N ARG A 61 1.32 4.02 -5.16
CA ARG A 61 0.03 3.31 -5.07
C ARG A 61 0.15 1.96 -4.37
N ALA A 62 1.22 1.21 -4.65
CA ALA A 62 1.51 -0.04 -3.97
C ALA A 62 1.76 0.18 -2.46
N MET A 63 2.56 1.19 -2.10
CA MET A 63 2.82 1.56 -0.71
C MET A 63 1.55 1.98 0.03
N ILE A 64 0.70 2.81 -0.60
CA ILE A 64 -0.60 3.23 -0.06
C ILE A 64 -1.49 2.00 0.20
N THR A 65 -1.54 1.07 -0.74
CA THR A 65 -2.33 -0.17 -0.62
C THR A 65 -1.82 -1.04 0.53
N GLY A 66 -0.50 -1.18 0.67
CA GLY A 66 0.13 -1.87 1.79
C GLY A 66 -0.24 -1.26 3.15
N ILE A 67 -0.13 0.07 3.28
CA ILE A 67 -0.48 0.78 4.52
C ILE A 67 -1.98 0.67 4.82
N LYS A 68 -2.86 0.80 3.82
CA LYS A 68 -4.31 0.61 4.01
C LYS A 68 -4.63 -0.80 4.50
N THR A 69 -3.97 -1.80 3.94
CA THR A 69 -4.10 -3.20 4.36
C THR A 69 -3.62 -3.39 5.80
N GLU A 70 -2.48 -2.81 6.17
CA GLU A 70 -1.97 -2.90 7.53
C GLU A 70 -2.89 -2.20 8.54
N ILE A 71 -3.43 -1.02 8.21
CA ILE A 71 -4.43 -0.35 9.04
C ILE A 71 -5.68 -1.23 9.21
N LYS A 72 -6.14 -1.88 8.13
CA LYS A 72 -7.30 -2.79 8.16
C LYS A 72 -7.02 -3.98 9.09
N ASN A 73 -5.87 -4.64 8.94
CA ASN A 73 -5.47 -5.79 9.76
C ASN A 73 -5.29 -5.40 11.23
N LEU A 74 -4.82 -4.18 11.52
CA LEU A 74 -4.75 -3.69 12.88
C LEU A 74 -6.15 -3.44 13.46
N LYS A 75 -7.08 -2.86 12.70
CA LYS A 75 -8.45 -2.61 13.19
C LYS A 75 -9.27 -3.90 13.35
N HIS A 76 -9.20 -4.76 12.35
CA HIS A 76 -9.88 -6.04 12.27
C HIS A 76 -8.81 -7.09 12.02
N PRO A 77 -8.21 -7.67 13.08
CA PRO A 77 -7.30 -8.78 12.90
C PRO A 77 -8.05 -9.85 12.08
N PRO A 78 -7.43 -10.41 11.04
CA PRO A 78 -8.06 -11.50 10.30
C PRO A 78 -8.43 -12.56 11.33
N SER A 79 -9.73 -12.89 11.39
CA SER A 79 -10.17 -14.02 12.21
C SER A 79 -9.31 -15.20 11.80
N PRO A 80 -8.69 -15.93 12.74
CA PRO A 80 -8.06 -17.19 12.38
C PRO A 80 -9.13 -17.99 11.62
N ALA A 81 -8.80 -18.39 10.39
CA ALA A 81 -9.67 -19.24 9.61
C ALA A 81 -10.02 -20.46 10.47
N PRO A 82 -11.25 -21.00 10.40
CA PRO A 82 -11.55 -22.24 11.09
C PRO A 82 -10.53 -23.27 10.60
N THR A 83 -9.67 -23.72 11.51
CA THR A 83 -8.84 -24.89 11.32
C THR A 83 -9.80 -26.04 11.05
N ASN A 84 -9.94 -26.39 9.77
CA ASN A 84 -10.51 -27.68 9.39
C ASN A 84 -9.50 -28.74 9.86
N ASP A 85 -9.53 -29.04 11.15
CA ASP A 85 -9.00 -30.30 11.66
C ASP A 85 -9.73 -31.42 10.90
N PRO A 86 -9.02 -32.34 10.24
CA PRO A 86 -9.68 -33.50 9.67
C PRO A 86 -10.31 -34.28 10.83
N PRO A 87 -11.56 -34.77 10.70
CA PRO A 87 -12.10 -35.65 11.73
C PRO A 87 -11.19 -36.86 11.81
N SER A 88 -10.55 -37.04 12.96
CA SER A 88 -9.95 -38.30 13.37
C SER A 88 -11.09 -39.29 13.55
N GLY A 89 -11.57 -39.82 12.43
CA GLY A 89 -12.59 -40.84 12.33
C GLY A 89 -11.92 -42.20 12.29
N GLU A 90 -11.58 -42.68 13.48
CA GLU A 90 -11.51 -44.10 13.80
C GLU A 90 -12.76 -44.79 13.22
N ASN A 91 -12.59 -45.72 12.29
CA ASN A 91 -13.56 -46.81 12.18
C ASN A 91 -12.90 -48.06 11.63
N SER A 92 -12.64 -48.95 12.58
CA SER A 92 -12.46 -50.38 12.46
C SER A 92 -13.30 -51.02 11.35
N LYS A 93 -12.66 -51.85 10.53
CA LYS A 93 -13.24 -53.12 10.09
C LYS A 93 -12.14 -54.13 9.81
#